data_AF-A0A1Q9DUV9-F1
#
_entry.id   AF-A0A1Q9DUV9-F1
#
_cell.length_a   1.000
_cell.length_b   1.000
_cell.length_c   1.000
_cell.angle_alpha   90.00
_cell.angle_beta   90.00
_cell.angle_gamma   90.00
#
_symmetry.space_group_name_H-M   'P 1'
#
loop_
_entity.id
_entity.type
_entity.pdbx_description
1 polymer ?
#
loop_
_entity_poly.entity_id
_entity_poly.type
_entity_poly.pdbx_seq_one_letter_code
_entity_poly.pdbx_strand_id
1 'polypeptide(L)'
;MLSRTSVMELAPCAFQVCSAAVFLRDTVARHMDLQGRWTGLYNIILAAWGYHRWGPHEACPTLAFAADVISTFLYADFTSDGLMDVEAAVRRACLAFCASMVCSWCGSRKHNKRTCPFPGAKRTLQLEQEVRALKKQTALQPQKGRRPLRFGRQTWGVRKRKAQTDYSGPTKRAQTRLRDQQRRAKTLSVPANADLQLQAVEQLQELGFLPPKPTKFNVLSFASWLPQSPRQGRGMTPVMLLALLRAWTASGLCQTPSAYVLARQIGSTYKPVSKVLRQLLDLEATAGKDYNESLKLRGYVEVDATSIRCIRVYPSSVRFKSLIQDWIARHPLQRKPPWWLLYFRVLGAVQRGDASKMVIRPAPLKLVPAGGKPPPEATDEIIQSGILTSIARNSTLLADGCKSWSAAAREVSHGGRVWHVSHSKNEFVKRSEDCNRILGTQLLDRNWGCLKTAVPAQAQSRKLDDEGSHPQVYTYVWQALWRKATGHANLLRDLGVLAREA
;
A
#
# COMPACT_ATOMS: atom_id res chain seq x y z
N MET A 1 -28.42 56.11 -24.38
CA MET A 1 -27.17 55.38 -24.69
C MET A 1 -26.62 54.77 -23.42
N LEU A 2 -26.93 53.49 -23.17
CA LEU A 2 -26.44 52.71 -22.03
C LEU A 2 -25.69 51.51 -22.61
N SER A 3 -24.37 51.45 -22.44
CA SER A 3 -23.60 50.24 -22.78
C SER A 3 -23.66 49.27 -21.59
N ARG A 4 -24.24 48.10 -21.89
CA ARG A 4 -24.30 46.91 -21.03
C ARG A 4 -22.89 46.37 -20.78
N THR A 5 -22.54 46.15 -19.52
CA THR A 5 -21.62 45.08 -19.11
C THR A 5 -22.31 44.21 -18.07
N SER A 6 -22.47 42.95 -18.46
CA SER A 6 -23.23 41.87 -17.84
C SER A 6 -22.60 41.29 -16.58
N VAL A 7 -23.48 40.80 -15.72
CA VAL A 7 -23.32 40.21 -14.38
C VAL A 7 -22.60 38.83 -14.35
N MET A 8 -21.73 38.47 -15.30
CA MET A 8 -21.34 37.05 -15.47
C MET A 8 -19.91 36.59 -15.13
N GLU A 9 -19.08 37.35 -14.40
CA GLU A 9 -17.70 36.90 -14.10
C GLU A 9 -17.29 36.90 -12.61
N LEU A 10 -18.24 36.75 -11.68
CA LEU A 10 -17.94 36.61 -10.23
C LEU A 10 -18.45 35.31 -9.58
N ALA A 11 -18.92 34.34 -10.38
CA ALA A 11 -19.64 33.17 -9.88
C ALA A 11 -18.81 32.05 -9.19
N PRO A 12 -17.54 31.73 -9.52
CA PRO A 12 -16.94 30.48 -9.00
C PRO A 12 -16.44 30.55 -7.55
N CYS A 13 -15.96 31.72 -7.11
CA CYS A 13 -15.33 31.87 -5.80
C CYS A 13 -16.34 32.23 -4.70
N ALA A 14 -17.36 33.04 -5.01
CA ALA A 14 -18.44 33.36 -4.08
C ALA A 14 -19.26 32.10 -3.72
N PHE A 15 -19.44 31.18 -4.68
CA PHE A 15 -20.20 29.95 -4.46
C PHE A 15 -19.47 28.96 -3.54
N GLN A 16 -18.14 28.85 -3.64
CA GLN A 16 -17.34 27.94 -2.79
C GLN A 16 -17.23 28.43 -1.34
N VAL A 17 -17.17 29.75 -1.12
CA VAL A 17 -17.08 30.33 0.22
C VAL A 17 -18.43 30.30 0.93
N CYS A 18 -19.54 30.61 0.24
CA CYS A 18 -20.89 30.44 0.79
C CYS A 18 -21.19 28.95 1.09
N SER A 19 -20.72 28.03 0.25
CA SER A 19 -20.87 26.59 0.49
C SER A 19 -20.09 26.10 1.71
N ALA A 20 -18.90 26.65 1.96
CA ALA A 20 -18.10 26.29 3.15
C ALA A 20 -18.71 26.83 4.45
N ALA A 21 -19.28 28.04 4.42
CA ALA A 21 -19.98 28.63 5.56
C ALA A 21 -21.29 27.88 5.89
N VAL A 22 -22.06 27.50 4.87
CA VAL A 22 -23.27 26.66 5.02
C VAL A 22 -22.90 25.24 5.51
N PHE A 23 -21.81 24.66 5.01
CA PHE A 23 -21.32 23.36 5.46
C PHE A 23 -20.86 23.40 6.93
N LEU A 24 -20.21 24.48 7.38
CA LEU A 24 -19.84 24.69 8.78
C LEU A 24 -21.07 24.89 9.68
N ARG A 25 -22.06 25.69 9.25
CA ARG A 25 -23.35 25.86 9.96
C ARG A 25 -24.05 24.52 10.16
N ASP A 26 -24.16 23.73 9.09
CA ASP A 26 -24.83 22.43 9.11
C ASP A 26 -24.07 21.34 9.85
N THR A 27 -22.74 21.40 9.89
CA THR A 27 -21.90 20.43 10.61
C THR A 27 -21.93 20.70 12.11
N VAL A 28 -22.02 21.97 12.52
CA VAL A 28 -22.18 22.36 13.94
C VAL A 28 -23.60 22.04 14.41
N ALA A 29 -24.64 22.33 13.61
CA ALA A 29 -26.02 21.97 13.93
C ALA A 29 -26.23 20.44 14.05
N ARG A 30 -25.65 19.64 13.15
CA ARG A 30 -25.73 18.17 13.18
C ARG A 30 -24.96 17.51 14.32
N HIS A 31 -23.99 18.21 14.92
CA HIS A 31 -23.21 17.69 16.05
C HIS A 31 -23.73 18.11 17.42
N MET A 32 -24.74 18.98 17.49
CA MET A 32 -25.43 19.30 18.74
C MET A 32 -26.53 18.30 19.11
N ASP A 33 -27.03 17.50 18.16
CA ASP A 33 -28.15 16.56 18.39
C ASP A 33 -27.75 15.12 18.74
N LEU A 34 -26.45 14.80 18.84
CA LEU A 34 -26.01 13.46 19.16
C LEU A 34 -25.02 13.46 20.32
N GLN A 35 -25.51 12.98 21.46
CA GLN A 35 -24.73 12.73 22.65
C GLN A 35 -23.44 11.94 22.33
N GLY A 36 -22.30 12.57 22.63
CA GLY A 36 -21.18 11.84 23.22
C GLY A 36 -19.92 11.57 22.39
N ARG A 37 -19.41 12.48 21.53
CA ARG A 37 -17.98 12.45 21.12
C ARG A 37 -17.35 13.84 20.93
N TRP A 38 -16.50 14.23 21.89
CA TRP A 38 -15.81 15.52 22.04
C TRP A 38 -14.57 15.74 21.14
N THR A 39 -14.48 15.11 19.96
CA THR A 39 -13.26 15.20 19.13
C THR A 39 -13.17 16.44 18.24
N GLY A 40 -14.30 17.11 17.95
CA GLY A 40 -14.34 18.32 17.11
C GLY A 40 -13.88 19.58 17.84
N LEU A 41 -14.41 19.81 19.05
CA LEU A 41 -14.10 20.98 19.87
C LEU A 41 -12.61 21.02 20.30
N TYR A 42 -12.00 19.85 20.51
CA TYR A 42 -10.60 19.72 20.90
C TYR A 42 -9.62 20.26 19.84
N ASN A 43 -9.93 20.06 18.54
CA ASN A 43 -9.10 20.58 17.45
C ASN A 43 -9.27 22.10 17.26
N ILE A 44 -10.46 22.64 17.56
CA ILE A 44 -10.73 24.07 17.53
C ILE A 44 -10.04 24.79 18.69
N ILE A 45 -10.08 24.19 19.89
CA ILE A 45 -9.36 24.68 21.07
C ILE A 45 -7.84 24.61 20.84
N LEU A 46 -7.31 23.56 20.19
CA LEU A 46 -5.89 23.46 19.83
C LEU A 46 -5.45 24.53 18.81
N ALA A 47 -6.33 24.90 17.87
CA ALA A 47 -6.07 25.98 16.91
C ALA A 47 -6.08 27.36 17.61
N ALA A 48 -7.04 27.61 18.51
CA ALA A 48 -7.11 28.83 19.31
C ALA A 48 -5.94 28.95 20.30
N TRP A 49 -5.53 27.84 20.92
CA TRP A 49 -4.36 27.77 21.82
C TRP A 49 -3.04 27.94 21.06
N GLY A 50 -3.00 27.51 19.80
CA GLY A 50 -1.93 27.84 18.86
C GLY A 50 -1.86 29.34 18.54
N TYR A 51 -2.99 30.03 18.39
CA TYR A 51 -3.00 31.47 18.09
C TYR A 51 -2.52 32.33 19.27
N HIS A 52 -2.95 31.98 20.48
CA HIS A 52 -2.60 32.72 21.70
C HIS A 52 -1.12 32.63 22.08
N ARG A 53 -0.39 31.62 21.56
CA ARG A 53 1.00 31.33 21.89
C ARG A 53 2.02 31.99 20.94
N TRP A 54 1.61 32.41 19.74
CA TRP A 54 2.53 32.88 18.70
C TRP A 54 2.44 34.38 18.39
N GLY A 55 1.38 35.05 18.86
CA GLY A 55 1.22 36.50 18.72
C GLY A 55 0.97 36.96 17.27
N PRO A 56 0.39 38.16 17.08
CA PRO A 56 -0.14 38.60 15.78
C PRO A 56 0.92 38.92 14.71
N HIS A 57 2.21 38.92 15.04
CA HIS A 57 3.26 39.40 14.13
C HIS A 57 3.99 38.31 13.32
N GLU A 58 3.70 37.01 13.51
CA GLU A 58 4.39 35.91 12.80
C GLU A 58 3.46 34.92 12.08
N ALA A 59 2.16 35.17 12.01
CA ALA A 59 1.22 34.27 11.33
C ALA A 59 1.29 34.44 9.79
N CYS A 60 1.34 33.31 9.07
CA CYS A 60 1.14 33.26 7.61
C CYS A 60 -0.19 33.95 7.23
N PRO A 61 -0.31 34.66 6.10
CA PRO A 61 -1.54 35.37 5.72
C PRO A 61 -2.80 34.49 5.74
N THR A 62 -2.65 33.19 5.49
CA THR A 62 -3.73 32.20 5.56
C THR A 62 -4.17 31.87 6.99
N LEU A 63 -3.25 31.94 7.95
CA LEU A 63 -3.51 31.76 9.39
C LEU A 63 -4.05 33.05 10.02
N ALA A 64 -3.58 34.21 9.57
CA ALA A 64 -4.18 35.50 9.93
C ALA A 64 -5.63 35.58 9.43
N PHE A 65 -5.90 35.14 8.19
CA PHE A 65 -7.26 35.02 7.63
C PHE A 65 -8.16 34.10 8.46
N ALA A 66 -7.69 32.90 8.82
CA ALA A 66 -8.48 31.98 9.63
C ALA A 66 -8.75 32.55 11.04
N ALA A 67 -7.78 33.23 11.63
CA ALA A 67 -7.91 33.78 12.97
C ALA A 67 -8.78 35.03 13.04
N ASP A 68 -8.74 35.92 12.04
CA ASP A 68 -9.66 37.06 11.95
C ASP A 68 -11.09 36.56 11.79
N VAL A 69 -11.34 35.63 10.86
CA VAL A 69 -12.68 35.05 10.65
C VAL A 69 -13.20 34.35 11.91
N ILE A 70 -12.34 33.61 12.61
CA ILE A 70 -12.70 32.92 13.87
C ILE A 70 -12.92 33.93 15.00
N SER A 71 -12.11 34.98 15.11
CA SER A 71 -12.26 36.02 16.14
C SER A 71 -13.54 36.82 15.94
N THR A 72 -13.91 37.16 14.70
CA THR A 72 -15.17 37.84 14.41
C THR A 72 -16.37 36.93 14.67
N PHE A 73 -16.26 35.62 14.41
CA PHE A 73 -17.30 34.64 14.76
C PHE A 73 -17.46 34.40 16.27
N LEU A 74 -16.37 34.53 17.05
CA LEU A 74 -16.37 34.31 18.49
C LEU A 74 -16.81 35.52 19.31
N TYR A 75 -16.73 36.74 18.74
CA TYR A 75 -17.08 38.00 19.41
C TYR A 75 -18.28 38.73 18.84
N ALA A 76 -18.87 38.27 17.73
CA ALA A 76 -20.13 38.82 17.25
C ALA A 76 -21.28 38.25 18.10
N ASP A 77 -21.89 39.09 18.93
CA ASP A 77 -23.27 38.84 19.34
C ASP A 77 -24.11 38.79 18.06
N PHE A 78 -24.83 37.68 17.86
CA PHE A 78 -25.60 37.42 16.64
C PHE A 78 -26.84 38.33 16.57
N THR A 79 -26.62 39.62 16.32
CA THR A 79 -27.62 40.59 15.87
C THR A 79 -27.37 40.94 14.40
N SER A 80 -28.40 41.39 13.69
CA SER A 80 -28.38 41.64 12.24
C SER A 80 -27.28 42.61 11.78
N ASP A 81 -26.82 43.50 12.66
CA ASP A 81 -25.84 44.53 12.32
C ASP A 81 -24.40 44.00 12.27
N GLY A 82 -24.08 42.91 13.00
CA GLY A 82 -22.76 42.27 12.99
C GLY A 82 -22.45 41.49 11.71
N LEU A 83 -23.47 41.13 10.92
CA LEU A 83 -23.29 40.36 9.67
C LEU A 83 -22.72 41.21 8.52
N MET A 84 -23.01 42.52 8.50
CA MET A 84 -22.55 43.44 7.45
C MET A 84 -21.04 43.71 7.51
N ASP A 85 -20.44 43.68 8.71
CA ASP A 85 -19.01 43.90 8.90
C ASP A 85 -18.15 42.72 8.41
N VAL A 86 -18.67 41.50 8.48
CA VAL A 86 -18.01 40.28 8.00
C VAL A 86 -17.91 40.31 6.46
N GLU A 87 -18.96 40.76 5.76
CA GLU A 87 -18.95 40.82 4.30
C GLU A 87 -17.98 41.90 3.77
N ALA A 88 -17.90 43.05 4.45
CA ALA A 88 -16.96 44.12 4.11
C ALA A 88 -15.49 43.73 4.36
N ALA A 89 -15.20 42.94 5.40
CA ALA A 89 -13.87 42.40 5.68
C ALA A 89 -13.43 41.38 4.60
N VAL A 90 -14.33 40.48 4.20
CA VAL A 90 -14.07 39.47 3.15
C VAL A 90 -13.84 40.12 1.78
N ARG A 91 -14.57 41.17 1.42
CA ARG A 91 -14.36 41.91 0.15
C ARG A 91 -13.00 42.61 0.08
N ARG A 92 -12.55 43.24 1.17
CA ARG A 92 -11.22 43.90 1.23
C ARG A 92 -10.07 42.89 1.09
N ALA A 93 -10.21 41.70 1.65
CA ALA A 93 -9.19 40.64 1.56
C ALA A 93 -9.11 39.99 0.17
N CYS A 94 -10.25 39.79 -0.52
CA CYS A 94 -10.28 39.21 -1.87
C CYS A 94 -9.58 40.10 -2.92
N LEU A 95 -9.69 41.42 -2.81
CA LEU A 95 -9.01 42.37 -3.71
C LEU A 95 -7.48 42.30 -3.58
N ALA A 96 -6.95 41.94 -2.41
CA ALA A 96 -5.51 41.82 -2.17
C ALA A 96 -4.89 40.55 -2.79
N PHE A 97 -5.67 39.49 -3.02
CA PHE A 97 -5.17 38.18 -3.47
C PHE A 97 -5.01 38.06 -5.00
N CYS A 98 -5.80 38.80 -5.78
CA CYS A 98 -5.80 38.74 -7.25
C CYS A 98 -4.65 39.49 -7.95
N ALA A 99 -3.80 40.22 -7.21
CA ALA A 99 -2.76 41.09 -7.77
C ALA A 99 -1.43 40.41 -8.16
N SER A 100 -1.32 39.08 -8.10
CA SER A 100 0.01 38.41 -8.07
C SER A 100 0.65 38.04 -9.43
N MET A 101 0.06 38.40 -10.57
CA MET A 101 0.72 38.25 -11.88
C MET A 101 0.63 39.50 -12.76
N VAL A 102 0.81 40.67 -12.14
CA VAL A 102 0.97 41.93 -12.85
C VAL A 102 2.36 42.48 -12.53
N CYS A 103 3.13 42.87 -13.55
CA CYS A 103 4.37 43.61 -13.36
C CYS A 103 4.06 44.88 -12.56
N SER A 104 4.53 44.94 -11.32
CA SER A 104 4.25 46.05 -10.41
C SER A 104 4.83 47.40 -10.86
N TRP A 105 5.60 47.43 -11.96
CA TRP A 105 6.20 48.64 -12.51
C TRP A 105 5.43 49.16 -13.74
N CYS A 106 5.05 48.29 -14.68
CA CYS A 106 4.41 48.69 -15.93
C CYS A 106 2.96 48.21 -16.07
N GLY A 107 2.41 47.51 -15.07
CA GLY A 107 1.03 47.01 -15.11
C GLY A 107 0.80 45.85 -16.09
N SER A 108 1.84 45.34 -16.75
CA SER A 108 1.69 44.26 -17.74
C SER A 108 1.49 42.89 -17.08
N ARG A 109 0.57 42.09 -17.60
CA ARG A 109 0.33 40.70 -17.16
C ARG A 109 1.26 39.67 -17.83
N LYS A 110 2.03 40.08 -18.84
CA LYS A 110 2.85 39.16 -19.65
C LYS A 110 4.22 38.85 -19.04
N HIS A 111 4.66 39.64 -18.07
CA HIS A 111 5.97 39.49 -17.44
C HIS A 111 5.93 40.04 -16.01
N ASN A 112 6.96 39.75 -15.22
CA ASN A 112 7.09 40.27 -13.86
C ASN A 112 8.14 41.39 -13.78
N LYS A 113 8.26 42.05 -12.62
CA LYS A 113 9.19 43.17 -12.40
C LYS A 113 10.65 42.85 -12.80
N ARG A 114 11.09 41.59 -12.69
CA ARG A 114 12.47 41.16 -12.98
C ARG A 114 12.81 41.13 -14.46
N THR A 115 11.81 40.86 -15.28
CA THR A 115 11.94 40.76 -16.73
C THR A 115 11.29 41.95 -17.44
N CYS A 116 11.02 43.04 -16.70
CA CYS A 116 10.41 44.25 -17.23
C CYS A 116 11.40 45.01 -18.12
N PRO A 117 11.01 45.38 -19.35
CA PRO A 117 11.90 46.08 -20.29
C PRO A 117 12.17 47.53 -19.90
N PHE A 118 11.36 48.11 -18.99
CA PHE A 118 11.54 49.50 -18.57
C PHE A 118 12.77 49.66 -17.64
N PRO A 119 13.64 50.66 -17.91
CA PRO A 119 14.88 50.85 -17.15
C PRO A 119 14.62 51.15 -15.66
N GLY A 120 13.50 51.80 -15.34
CA GLY A 120 13.10 52.09 -13.96
C GLY A 120 12.87 50.84 -13.10
N ALA A 121 12.44 49.72 -13.69
CA ALA A 121 12.22 48.46 -12.97
C ALA A 121 13.55 47.82 -12.54
N LYS A 122 14.58 47.91 -13.39
CA LYS A 122 15.94 47.46 -13.04
C LYS A 122 16.53 48.30 -11.92
N ARG A 123 16.33 49.63 -11.97
CA ARG A 123 16.82 50.54 -10.92
C ARG A 123 16.15 50.29 -9.57
N THR A 124 14.84 50.02 -9.55
CA THR A 124 14.16 49.65 -8.30
C THR A 124 14.59 48.29 -7.76
N LEU A 125 14.89 47.32 -8.61
CA LEU A 125 15.41 46.03 -8.16
C LEU A 125 16.82 46.14 -7.57
N GLN A 126 17.67 47.00 -8.12
CA GLN A 126 18.99 47.32 -7.55
C GLN A 126 18.84 47.98 -6.17
N LEU A 127 17.97 49.00 -6.05
CA LEU A 127 17.69 49.65 -4.77
C LEU A 127 17.11 48.68 -3.72
N GLU A 128 16.22 47.77 -4.12
CA GLU A 128 15.70 46.73 -3.22
C GLU A 128 16.79 45.76 -2.75
N GLN A 129 17.76 45.44 -3.61
CA GLN A 129 18.92 44.61 -3.26
C GLN A 129 19.86 45.35 -2.31
N GLU A 130 20.13 46.64 -2.55
CA GLU A 130 20.92 47.51 -1.66
C GLU A 130 20.25 47.66 -0.29
N VAL A 131 18.93 47.90 -0.24
CA VAL A 131 18.16 47.95 1.02
C VAL A 131 18.18 46.61 1.74
N ARG A 132 18.13 45.48 1.03
CA ARG A 132 18.28 44.15 1.65
C ARG A 132 19.69 43.93 2.19
N ALA A 133 20.72 44.38 1.49
CA ALA A 133 22.11 44.29 1.95
C ALA A 133 22.33 45.14 3.21
N LEU A 134 21.78 46.37 3.22
CA LEU A 134 21.78 47.25 4.39
C LEU A 134 21.01 46.64 5.55
N LYS A 135 19.78 46.13 5.35
CA LYS A 135 19.02 45.43 6.39
C LYS A 135 19.73 44.18 6.92
N LYS A 136 20.50 43.48 6.10
CA LYS A 136 21.33 42.34 6.54
C LYS A 136 22.47 42.78 7.46
N GLN A 137 23.07 43.94 7.19
CA GLN A 137 24.06 44.56 8.08
C GLN A 137 23.41 45.11 9.36
N THR A 138 22.21 45.70 9.29
CA THR A 138 21.49 46.18 10.49
C THR A 138 20.95 45.05 11.36
N ALA A 139 20.50 43.94 10.77
CA ALA A 139 20.04 42.75 11.49
C ALA A 139 21.16 42.00 12.24
N LEU A 140 22.42 42.27 11.90
CA LEU A 140 23.59 41.74 12.60
C LEU A 140 24.05 42.61 13.77
N GLN A 141 23.54 43.84 13.91
CA GLN A 141 23.80 44.65 15.09
C GLN A 141 22.65 44.49 16.10
N PRO A 142 22.93 43.98 17.32
CA PRO A 142 21.90 43.90 18.35
C PRO A 142 21.38 45.32 18.64
N GLN A 143 20.06 45.50 18.61
CA GLN A 143 19.43 46.78 18.91
C GLN A 143 19.97 47.34 20.24
N LYS A 144 20.62 48.51 20.18
CA LYS A 144 21.08 49.24 21.37
C LYS A 144 19.89 49.42 22.33
N GLY A 145 20.00 48.82 23.51
CA GLY A 145 19.02 49.00 24.59
C GLY A 145 18.18 47.76 24.96
N ARG A 146 18.13 46.70 24.13
CA ARG A 146 17.49 45.44 24.55
C ARG A 146 18.54 44.41 24.97
N ARG A 147 18.61 44.14 26.27
CA ARG A 147 19.38 42.99 26.79
C ARG A 147 18.78 41.71 26.17
N PRO A 148 19.55 40.90 25.44
CA PRO A 148 19.04 39.64 24.90
C PRO A 148 18.56 38.75 26.05
N LEU A 149 17.44 38.03 25.84
CA LEU A 149 16.96 37.04 26.79
C LEU A 149 18.11 36.07 27.11
N ARG A 150 18.58 36.11 28.37
CA ARG A 150 19.52 35.13 28.89
C ARG A 150 18.80 33.80 29.00
N PHE A 151 18.71 33.06 27.90
CA PHE A 151 18.76 31.61 28.02
C PHE A 151 20.09 31.33 28.70
N GLY A 152 20.06 30.76 29.92
CA GLY A 152 21.26 30.50 30.71
C GLY A 152 22.35 29.82 29.88
N ARG A 153 23.61 29.86 30.35
CA ARG A 153 24.93 29.52 29.72
C ARG A 153 25.05 28.59 28.48
N GLN A 154 24.04 27.83 28.06
CA GLN A 154 24.06 26.99 26.88
C GLN A 154 23.47 27.67 25.65
N THR A 155 24.34 27.98 24.69
CA THR A 155 23.96 28.50 23.37
C THR A 155 23.19 27.45 22.55
N TRP A 156 22.32 27.90 21.65
CA TRP A 156 21.51 27.04 20.77
C TRP A 156 22.35 26.00 20.00
N GLY A 157 23.56 26.38 19.58
CA GLY A 157 24.51 25.46 18.93
C GLY A 157 24.96 24.30 19.83
N VAL A 158 25.09 24.53 21.14
CA VAL A 158 25.43 23.48 22.13
C VAL A 158 24.26 22.52 22.31
N ARG A 159 23.01 23.02 22.34
CA ARG A 159 21.82 22.15 22.40
C ARG A 159 21.69 21.26 21.17
N LYS A 160 21.92 21.82 19.97
CA LYS A 160 21.85 21.04 18.72
C LYS A 160 22.93 19.96 18.65
N ARG A 161 24.17 20.29 19.06
CA ARG A 161 25.27 19.31 19.16
C ARG A 161 24.95 18.24 20.20
N LYS A 162 24.45 18.61 21.38
CA LYS A 162 24.07 17.68 22.44
C LYS A 162 22.97 16.73 21.96
N ALA A 163 21.91 17.24 21.35
CA ALA A 163 20.85 16.40 20.76
C ALA A 163 21.40 15.47 19.67
N GLN A 164 22.27 15.95 18.79
CA GLN A 164 22.89 15.08 17.78
C GLN A 164 23.71 13.95 18.43
N THR A 165 24.45 14.24 19.50
CA THR A 165 25.20 13.24 20.28
C THR A 165 24.27 12.25 20.99
N ASP A 166 23.20 12.74 21.60
CA ASP A 166 22.24 11.95 22.38
C ASP A 166 21.40 11.01 21.51
N TYR A 167 20.97 11.47 20.33
CA TYR A 167 20.10 10.71 19.42
C TYR A 167 20.86 9.90 18.37
N SER A 168 22.02 10.38 17.90
CA SER A 168 22.71 9.79 16.74
C SER A 168 24.23 9.66 16.87
N GLY A 169 24.78 10.08 18.01
CA GLY A 169 26.21 10.19 18.25
C GLY A 169 26.93 8.85 18.47
N PRO A 170 28.27 8.89 18.54
CA PRO A 170 29.11 7.70 18.67
C PRO A 170 28.73 6.83 19.88
N THR A 171 28.45 7.47 21.02
CA THR A 171 28.08 6.81 22.27
C THR A 171 26.74 6.09 22.18
N LYS A 172 25.73 6.71 21.55
CA LYS A 172 24.43 6.06 21.33
C LYS A 172 24.55 4.87 20.38
N ARG A 173 25.36 5.00 19.32
CA ARG A 173 25.67 3.88 18.40
C ARG A 173 26.40 2.75 19.12
N ALA A 174 27.38 3.05 19.96
CA ALA A 174 28.10 2.06 20.76
C ALA A 174 27.17 1.35 21.76
N GLN A 175 26.33 2.09 22.48
CA GLN A 175 25.32 1.52 23.38
C GLN A 175 24.30 0.66 22.63
N THR A 176 23.90 1.06 21.43
CA THR A 176 22.96 0.28 20.60
C THR A 176 23.63 -1.01 20.12
N ARG A 177 24.91 -0.95 19.69
CA ARG A 177 25.72 -2.13 19.36
C ARG A 177 25.88 -3.07 20.56
N LEU A 178 26.15 -2.55 21.76
CA LEU A 178 26.24 -3.32 23.00
C LEU A 178 24.91 -3.97 23.37
N ARG A 179 23.79 -3.24 23.29
CA ARG A 179 22.45 -3.81 23.50
C ARG A 179 22.12 -4.87 22.45
N ASP A 180 22.51 -4.66 21.20
CA ASP A 180 22.33 -5.66 20.13
C ASP A 180 23.22 -6.88 20.36
N GLN A 181 24.46 -6.70 20.82
CA GLN A 181 25.35 -7.80 21.22
C GLN A 181 24.79 -8.56 22.42
N GLN A 182 24.26 -7.88 23.45
CA GLN A 182 23.63 -8.51 24.60
C GLN A 182 22.32 -9.23 24.20
N ARG A 183 21.53 -8.68 23.27
CA ARG A 183 20.37 -9.39 22.70
C ARG A 183 20.81 -10.63 21.92
N ARG A 184 21.93 -10.56 21.19
CA ARG A 184 22.53 -11.70 20.48
C ARG A 184 23.12 -12.74 21.42
N ALA A 185 23.66 -12.34 22.58
CA ALA A 185 24.17 -13.24 23.60
C ALA A 185 23.06 -14.03 24.32
N LYS A 186 21.82 -13.49 24.33
CA LYS A 186 20.62 -14.19 24.85
C LYS A 186 19.94 -15.11 23.83
N THR A 187 20.33 -15.04 22.55
CA THR A 187 20.01 -16.11 21.60
C THR A 187 20.98 -17.25 21.87
N LEU A 188 20.44 -18.42 22.23
CA LEU A 188 21.17 -19.65 22.42
C LEU A 188 22.22 -19.79 21.30
N SER A 189 23.49 -19.82 21.68
CA SER A 189 24.55 -20.27 20.79
C SER A 189 24.16 -21.63 20.23
N VAL A 190 24.26 -21.78 18.92
CA VAL A 190 24.14 -23.05 18.19
C VAL A 190 24.76 -24.17 19.05
N PRO A 191 24.13 -25.34 19.19
CA PRO A 191 24.78 -26.45 19.87
C PRO A 191 26.13 -26.68 19.19
N ALA A 192 27.22 -26.48 19.92
CA ALA A 192 28.59 -26.65 19.46
C ALA A 192 28.96 -28.13 19.27
N ASN A 193 27.96 -29.02 19.22
CA ASN A 193 28.16 -30.44 19.05
C ASN A 193 28.35 -30.75 17.56
N ALA A 194 29.56 -31.18 17.20
CA ALA A 194 29.92 -31.56 15.83
C ALA A 194 28.99 -32.67 15.30
N ASP A 195 28.57 -33.59 16.16
CA ASP A 195 27.70 -34.72 15.78
C ASP A 195 26.33 -34.23 15.30
N LEU A 196 25.76 -33.22 15.96
CA LEU A 196 24.49 -32.62 15.55
C LEU A 196 24.60 -31.90 14.20
N GLN A 197 25.75 -31.30 13.90
CA GLN A 197 25.98 -30.69 12.59
C GLN A 197 26.07 -31.76 11.49
N LEU A 198 26.76 -32.88 11.76
CA LEU A 198 26.86 -34.00 10.83
C LEU A 198 25.49 -34.63 10.56
N GLN A 199 24.72 -34.94 11.61
CA GLN A 199 23.35 -35.46 11.48
C GLN A 199 22.44 -34.51 10.69
N ALA A 200 22.56 -33.19 10.92
CA ALA A 200 21.79 -32.21 10.16
C ALA A 200 22.19 -32.19 8.67
N VAL A 201 23.48 -32.35 8.36
CA VAL A 201 23.95 -32.46 6.98
C VAL A 201 23.41 -33.72 6.30
N GLU A 202 23.49 -34.87 6.97
CA GLU A 202 22.94 -36.15 6.47
C GLU A 202 21.45 -36.01 6.14
N GLN A 203 20.66 -35.47 7.07
CA GLN A 203 19.22 -35.27 6.85
C GLN A 203 18.93 -34.27 5.72
N LEU A 204 19.73 -33.20 5.59
CA LEU A 204 19.58 -32.25 4.49
C LEU A 204 19.93 -32.89 3.13
N GLN A 205 20.87 -33.83 3.09
CA GLN A 205 21.22 -34.61 1.89
C GLN A 205 20.10 -35.61 1.54
N GLU A 206 19.58 -36.35 2.52
CA GLU A 206 18.46 -37.27 2.35
C GLU A 206 17.22 -36.55 1.81
N LEU A 207 16.93 -35.35 2.34
CA LEU A 207 15.82 -34.52 1.88
C LEU A 207 16.08 -33.87 0.52
N GLY A 208 17.33 -33.79 0.04
CA GLY A 208 17.69 -33.20 -1.25
C GLY A 208 18.11 -31.74 -1.26
N PHE A 209 18.16 -31.09 -0.10
CA PHE A 209 18.60 -29.69 0.01
C PHE A 209 20.11 -29.50 -0.18
N LEU A 210 20.89 -30.59 -0.07
CA LEU A 210 22.33 -30.63 -0.26
C LEU A 210 22.71 -31.80 -1.18
N PRO A 211 23.78 -31.64 -2.00
CA PRO A 211 24.25 -32.74 -2.84
C PRO A 211 24.90 -33.86 -1.99
N PRO A 212 24.84 -35.12 -2.46
CA PRO A 212 25.53 -36.22 -1.82
C PRO A 212 27.05 -36.00 -1.91
N LYS A 213 27.69 -35.95 -0.73
CA LYS A 213 29.11 -35.59 -0.45
C LYS A 213 29.48 -34.12 -0.66
N PRO A 214 29.92 -33.48 0.44
CA PRO A 214 31.12 -32.66 0.34
C PRO A 214 32.10 -32.99 1.48
N THR A 215 33.21 -33.61 1.11
CA THR A 215 34.38 -33.76 1.98
C THR A 215 35.17 -32.45 2.00
N LYS A 216 35.31 -31.85 3.19
CA LYS A 216 36.29 -30.81 3.60
C LYS A 216 35.95 -29.31 3.45
N PHE A 217 34.83 -28.91 2.85
CA PHE A 217 34.42 -27.49 2.73
C PHE A 217 33.10 -27.19 3.45
N ASN A 218 32.78 -25.91 3.69
CA ASN A 218 31.48 -25.50 4.22
C ASN A 218 30.36 -26.11 3.35
N VAL A 219 29.65 -27.09 3.91
CA VAL A 219 28.67 -27.94 3.21
C VAL A 219 27.57 -27.09 2.55
N LEU A 220 27.18 -25.97 3.16
CA LEU A 220 26.16 -25.07 2.62
C LEU A 220 26.61 -24.35 1.34
N SER A 221 27.91 -24.30 1.05
CA SER A 221 28.44 -23.63 -0.15
C SER A 221 28.04 -24.33 -1.45
N PHE A 222 27.69 -25.62 -1.37
CA PHE A 222 27.30 -26.44 -2.52
C PHE A 222 25.81 -26.40 -2.84
N ALA A 223 24.97 -25.82 -2.00
CA ALA A 223 23.56 -25.58 -2.33
C ALA A 223 23.45 -24.38 -3.27
N SER A 224 23.23 -24.64 -4.57
CA SER A 224 22.99 -23.63 -5.62
C SER A 224 21.84 -22.70 -5.27
N TRP A 225 20.72 -23.27 -4.83
CA TRP A 225 19.48 -22.58 -4.47
C TRP A 225 19.62 -21.65 -3.25
N LEU A 226 20.65 -21.83 -2.41
CA LEU A 226 20.84 -20.97 -1.24
C LEU A 226 21.41 -19.60 -1.62
N PRO A 227 20.98 -18.51 -0.94
CA PRO A 227 21.61 -17.20 -1.14
C PRO A 227 23.10 -17.21 -0.75
N GLN A 228 23.90 -16.35 -1.40
CA GLN A 228 25.36 -16.26 -1.18
C GLN A 228 25.78 -16.15 0.31
N SER A 229 25.05 -15.39 1.14
CA SER A 229 25.42 -15.21 2.55
C SER A 229 25.37 -16.52 3.38
N PRO A 230 24.26 -17.28 3.39
CA PRO A 230 24.23 -18.64 3.90
C PRO A 230 25.28 -19.58 3.30
N ARG A 231 25.50 -19.54 1.97
CA ARG A 231 26.52 -20.37 1.29
C ARG A 231 27.94 -20.13 1.83
N GLN A 232 28.24 -18.89 2.23
CA GLN A 232 29.51 -18.52 2.87
C GLN A 232 29.55 -18.80 4.38
N GLY A 233 28.53 -19.45 4.95
CA GLY A 233 28.44 -19.76 6.39
C GLY A 233 28.15 -18.54 7.27
N ARG A 234 27.76 -17.42 6.67
CA ARG A 234 27.52 -16.17 7.40
C ARG A 234 26.10 -16.13 7.94
N GLY A 235 25.96 -16.49 9.21
CA GLY A 235 24.71 -16.35 9.99
C GLY A 235 23.71 -17.50 9.83
N MET A 236 24.13 -18.64 9.29
CA MET A 236 23.34 -19.86 9.19
C MET A 236 24.26 -21.09 9.25
N THR A 237 23.94 -22.05 10.11
CA THR A 237 24.58 -23.39 10.16
C THR A 237 23.65 -24.46 9.59
N PRO A 238 24.14 -25.65 9.23
CA PRO A 238 23.29 -26.78 8.83
C PRO A 238 22.14 -27.07 9.79
N VAL A 239 22.39 -27.11 11.11
CA VAL A 239 21.34 -27.31 12.13
C VAL A 239 20.28 -26.20 12.07
N MET A 240 20.70 -24.94 11.95
CA MET A 240 19.76 -23.81 11.86
C MET A 240 18.94 -23.86 10.57
N LEU A 241 19.55 -24.25 9.45
CA LEU A 241 18.86 -24.39 8.17
C LEU A 241 17.83 -25.52 8.23
N LEU A 242 18.18 -26.68 8.77
CA LEU A 242 17.25 -27.80 8.93
C LEU A 242 16.08 -27.41 9.85
N ALA A 243 16.35 -26.75 10.98
CA ALA A 243 15.31 -26.24 11.87
C ALA A 243 14.40 -25.21 11.17
N LEU A 244 14.99 -24.32 10.35
CA LEU A 244 14.25 -23.34 9.56
C LEU A 244 13.33 -24.01 8.54
N LEU A 245 13.81 -25.01 7.81
CA LEU A 245 13.02 -25.74 6.80
C LEU A 245 11.86 -26.52 7.43
N ARG A 246 12.10 -27.17 8.58
CA ARG A 246 11.04 -27.82 9.37
C ARG A 246 9.99 -26.82 9.84
N ALA A 247 10.42 -25.68 10.39
CA ALA A 247 9.48 -24.66 10.85
C ALA A 247 8.69 -24.02 9.69
N TRP A 248 9.34 -23.80 8.54
CA TRP A 248 8.72 -23.28 7.32
C TRP A 248 7.58 -24.17 6.80
N THR A 249 7.78 -25.49 6.86
CA THR A 249 6.83 -26.49 6.37
C THR A 249 5.76 -26.87 7.40
N ALA A 250 6.05 -26.75 8.70
CA ALA A 250 5.10 -26.99 9.78
C ALA A 250 4.00 -25.92 9.90
N SER A 251 4.18 -24.76 9.26
CA SER A 251 3.31 -23.58 9.47
C SER A 251 1.89 -23.71 8.89
N GLY A 252 1.59 -24.75 8.11
CA GLY A 252 0.30 -24.87 7.41
C GLY A 252 0.45 -24.82 5.88
N LEU A 253 -0.43 -25.50 5.12
CA LEU A 253 -0.47 -25.37 3.65
C LEU A 253 -0.81 -23.94 3.19
N CYS A 254 -1.56 -23.22 4.03
CA CYS A 254 -2.17 -21.93 3.71
C CYS A 254 -1.60 -20.79 4.56
N GLN A 255 -0.48 -20.98 5.26
CA GLN A 255 0.10 -19.95 6.12
C GLN A 255 1.60 -19.81 5.86
N THR A 256 2.01 -18.56 5.62
CA THR A 256 3.42 -18.24 5.46
C THR A 256 3.96 -17.64 6.76
N PRO A 257 4.90 -18.30 7.45
CA PRO A 257 5.41 -17.82 8.72
C PRO A 257 6.26 -16.56 8.56
N SER A 258 6.22 -15.70 9.58
CA SER A 258 7.03 -14.49 9.59
C SER A 258 8.52 -14.81 9.74
N ALA A 259 9.35 -14.27 8.84
CA ALA A 259 10.81 -14.37 8.91
C ALA A 259 11.37 -13.91 10.27
N TYR A 260 10.72 -12.96 10.94
CA TYR A 260 11.15 -12.50 12.27
C TYR A 260 10.90 -13.54 13.35
N VAL A 261 9.73 -14.20 13.31
CA VAL A 261 9.35 -15.25 14.26
C VAL A 261 10.29 -16.45 14.09
N LEU A 262 10.49 -16.90 12.84
CA LEU A 262 11.39 -18.00 12.54
C LEU A 262 12.84 -17.71 12.92
N ALA A 263 13.33 -16.50 12.66
CA ALA A 263 14.67 -16.10 13.08
C ALA A 263 14.87 -16.21 14.60
N ARG A 264 13.89 -15.77 15.39
CA ARG A 264 13.94 -15.90 16.85
C ARG A 264 13.90 -17.36 17.30
N GLN A 265 13.08 -18.19 16.66
CA GLN A 265 12.93 -19.60 17.00
C GLN A 265 14.21 -20.40 16.76
N ILE A 266 14.92 -20.15 15.66
CA ILE A 266 16.16 -20.88 15.32
C ILE A 266 17.43 -20.23 15.88
N GLY A 267 17.30 -19.13 16.63
CA GLY A 267 18.45 -18.38 17.16
C GLY A 267 19.26 -17.60 16.10
N SER A 268 18.66 -17.25 14.96
CA SER A 268 19.31 -16.46 13.89
C SER A 268 18.89 -14.99 13.92
N THR A 269 19.49 -14.20 13.03
CA THR A 269 19.07 -12.83 12.76
C THR A 269 18.11 -12.77 11.56
N TYR A 270 17.28 -11.73 11.49
CA TYR A 270 16.25 -11.59 10.46
C TYR A 270 16.79 -11.66 9.02
N LYS A 271 17.93 -11.01 8.74
CA LYS A 271 18.46 -10.85 7.36
C LYS A 271 18.77 -12.17 6.65
N PRO A 272 19.59 -13.10 7.22
CA PRO A 272 19.86 -14.38 6.57
C PRO A 272 18.60 -15.22 6.40
N VAL A 273 17.74 -15.28 7.41
CA VAL A 273 16.45 -16.00 7.35
C VAL A 273 15.56 -15.45 6.25
N SER A 274 15.35 -14.14 6.20
CA SER A 274 14.51 -13.50 5.17
C SER A 274 15.01 -13.75 3.74
N LYS A 275 16.31 -13.95 3.53
CA LYS A 275 16.85 -14.28 2.20
C LYS A 275 16.55 -15.73 1.82
N VAL A 276 16.75 -16.67 2.75
CA VAL A 276 16.44 -18.10 2.53
C VAL A 276 14.94 -18.28 2.28
N LEU A 277 14.08 -17.69 3.11
CA LEU A 277 12.64 -17.80 2.95
C LEU A 277 12.13 -17.19 1.64
N ARG A 278 12.81 -16.19 1.10
CA ARG A 278 12.48 -15.65 -0.23
C ARG A 278 12.77 -16.68 -1.32
N GLN A 279 13.95 -17.29 -1.30
CA GLN A 279 14.29 -18.35 -2.26
C GLN A 279 13.32 -19.54 -2.16
N LEU A 280 12.96 -19.96 -0.96
CA LEU A 280 11.96 -21.02 -0.76
C LEU A 280 10.58 -20.63 -1.33
N LEU A 281 10.15 -19.39 -1.08
CA LEU A 281 8.90 -18.87 -1.65
C LEU A 281 8.95 -18.87 -3.18
N ASP A 282 10.06 -18.48 -3.78
CA ASP A 282 10.22 -18.42 -5.24
C ASP A 282 10.21 -19.83 -5.85
N LEU A 283 10.92 -20.79 -5.26
CA LEU A 283 10.89 -22.21 -5.68
C LEU A 283 9.48 -22.80 -5.64
N GLU A 284 8.78 -22.64 -4.52
CA GLU A 284 7.41 -23.14 -4.36
C GLU A 284 6.43 -22.43 -5.30
N ALA A 285 6.64 -21.14 -5.56
CA ALA A 285 5.80 -20.37 -6.48
C ALA A 285 6.00 -20.81 -7.94
N THR A 286 7.25 -21.06 -8.38
CA THR A 286 7.54 -21.59 -9.71
C THR A 286 6.90 -22.96 -9.89
N ALA A 287 7.10 -23.88 -8.94
CA ALA A 287 6.46 -25.19 -8.97
C ALA A 287 4.93 -25.10 -8.97
N GLY A 288 4.36 -24.10 -8.29
CA GLY A 288 2.93 -23.81 -8.32
C GLY A 288 2.42 -23.30 -9.66
N LYS A 289 3.20 -22.47 -10.36
CA LYS A 289 2.90 -22.04 -11.75
C LYS A 289 2.93 -23.24 -12.69
N ASP A 290 3.99 -24.04 -12.63
CA ASP A 290 4.18 -25.21 -13.51
C ASP A 290 3.07 -26.25 -13.29
N TYR A 291 2.74 -26.54 -12.03
CA TYR A 291 1.62 -27.41 -11.68
C TYR A 291 0.31 -26.88 -12.28
N ASN A 292 0.03 -25.60 -12.09
CA ASN A 292 -1.17 -24.94 -12.59
C ASN A 292 -1.28 -24.90 -14.13
N GLU A 293 -0.17 -24.87 -14.84
CA GLU A 293 -0.11 -24.96 -16.30
C GLU A 293 -0.27 -26.39 -16.81
N SER A 294 0.24 -27.37 -16.06
CA SER A 294 0.12 -28.81 -16.40
C SER A 294 -1.29 -29.37 -16.21
N LEU A 295 -2.13 -28.70 -15.39
CA LEU A 295 -3.43 -29.22 -15.02
C LEU A 295 -4.47 -29.11 -16.15
N LYS A 296 -5.22 -30.21 -16.32
CA LYS A 296 -6.41 -30.26 -17.18
C LYS A 296 -7.60 -30.79 -16.41
N LEU A 297 -8.51 -29.89 -16.02
CA LEU A 297 -9.72 -30.21 -15.25
C LEU A 297 -10.77 -30.89 -16.11
N ARG A 298 -11.54 -31.84 -15.57
CA ARG A 298 -12.52 -32.63 -16.31
C ARG A 298 -13.82 -32.87 -15.54
N GLY A 299 -14.90 -33.19 -16.25
CA GLY A 299 -16.17 -33.60 -15.64
C GLY A 299 -16.99 -32.40 -15.17
N TYR A 300 -17.16 -32.25 -13.86
CA TYR A 300 -17.84 -31.10 -13.25
C TYR A 300 -16.80 -30.15 -12.65
N VAL A 301 -16.82 -28.89 -13.06
CA VAL A 301 -15.84 -27.89 -12.65
C VAL A 301 -16.54 -26.65 -12.13
N GLU A 302 -16.24 -26.26 -10.90
CA GLU A 302 -16.72 -25.00 -10.33
C GLU A 302 -15.82 -23.86 -10.78
N VAL A 303 -16.41 -22.75 -11.21
CA VAL A 303 -15.71 -21.57 -11.74
C VAL A 303 -16.25 -20.29 -11.11
N ASP A 304 -15.35 -19.37 -10.74
CA ASP A 304 -15.67 -18.08 -10.11
C ASP A 304 -14.41 -17.19 -10.09
N ALA A 305 -14.56 -15.95 -9.65
CA ALA A 305 -13.46 -15.08 -9.31
C ALA A 305 -13.48 -14.62 -7.85
N THR A 306 -12.30 -14.44 -7.27
CA THR A 306 -12.19 -13.86 -5.94
C THR A 306 -11.15 -12.76 -5.87
N SER A 307 -11.30 -11.86 -4.89
CA SER A 307 -10.28 -10.86 -4.57
C SER A 307 -9.38 -11.34 -3.44
N ILE A 308 -8.07 -11.36 -3.70
CA ILE A 308 -7.05 -11.79 -2.73
C ILE A 308 -6.65 -10.65 -1.82
N ARG A 309 -6.51 -9.44 -2.36
CA ARG A 309 -6.12 -8.25 -1.61
C ARG A 309 -6.66 -6.98 -2.26
N CYS A 310 -6.94 -5.97 -1.45
CA CYS A 310 -7.32 -4.64 -1.91
C CYS A 310 -6.29 -3.60 -1.43
N ILE A 311 -5.96 -2.64 -2.29
CA ILE A 311 -5.14 -1.49 -1.93
C ILE A 311 -5.76 -0.18 -2.38
N ARG A 312 -5.39 0.90 -1.69
CA ARG A 312 -5.68 2.26 -2.11
C ARG A 312 -4.64 2.74 -3.10
N VAL A 313 -5.10 3.28 -4.22
CA VAL A 313 -4.27 3.91 -5.25
C VAL A 313 -4.58 5.40 -5.27
N TYR A 314 -3.57 6.23 -5.04
CA TYR A 314 -3.73 7.69 -5.00
C TYR A 314 -3.47 8.31 -6.39
N PRO A 315 -4.04 9.48 -6.69
CA PRO A 315 -3.76 10.28 -7.89
C PRO A 315 -2.28 10.52 -8.20
N SER A 316 -1.44 10.57 -7.17
CA SER A 316 0.01 10.76 -7.27
C SER A 316 0.79 9.46 -7.54
N SER A 317 0.10 8.31 -7.66
CA SER A 317 0.74 7.03 -7.88
C SER A 317 1.36 6.93 -9.27
N VAL A 318 2.69 7.01 -9.35
CA VAL A 318 3.44 6.84 -10.60
C VAL A 318 3.26 5.43 -11.17
N ARG A 319 3.28 4.41 -10.31
CA ARG A 319 3.22 3.00 -10.71
C ARG A 319 1.93 2.60 -11.42
N PHE A 320 0.80 3.17 -11.00
CA PHE A 320 -0.51 2.83 -11.53
C PHE A 320 -1.04 3.93 -12.46
N LYS A 321 -0.13 4.73 -13.03
CA LYS A 321 -0.47 5.89 -13.85
C LYS A 321 -1.31 5.49 -15.06
N SER A 322 -0.96 4.39 -15.74
CA SER A 322 -1.73 3.85 -16.87
C SER A 322 -3.16 3.53 -16.45
N LEU A 323 -3.34 2.73 -15.39
CA LEU A 323 -4.67 2.38 -14.87
C LEU A 323 -5.50 3.60 -14.45
N ILE A 324 -4.84 4.63 -13.89
CA ILE A 324 -5.50 5.90 -13.55
C ILE A 324 -5.96 6.62 -14.82
N GLN A 325 -5.11 6.70 -15.85
CA GLN A 325 -5.45 7.32 -17.13
C GLN A 325 -6.60 6.56 -17.82
N ASP A 326 -6.55 5.23 -17.83
CA ASP A 326 -7.60 4.37 -18.39
C ASP A 326 -8.93 4.54 -17.65
N TRP A 327 -8.89 4.76 -16.34
CA TRP A 327 -10.10 5.01 -15.57
C TRP A 327 -10.68 6.39 -15.89
N ILE A 328 -9.84 7.43 -15.96
CA ILE A 328 -10.26 8.80 -16.31
C ILE A 328 -10.85 8.84 -17.72
N ALA A 329 -10.22 8.17 -18.68
CA ALA A 329 -10.70 8.09 -20.06
C ALA A 329 -12.08 7.43 -20.15
N ARG A 330 -12.35 6.40 -19.33
CA ARG A 330 -13.65 5.71 -19.29
C ARG A 330 -14.73 6.47 -18.51
N HIS A 331 -14.36 7.43 -17.67
CA HIS A 331 -15.29 8.18 -16.82
C HIS A 331 -15.06 9.69 -16.94
N PRO A 332 -15.16 10.28 -18.15
CA PRO A 332 -14.79 11.68 -18.38
C PRO A 332 -15.66 12.68 -17.61
N LEU A 333 -16.91 12.30 -17.28
CA LEU A 333 -17.87 13.14 -16.57
C LEU A 333 -17.82 12.97 -15.04
N GLN A 334 -17.06 12.01 -14.52
CA GLN A 334 -16.98 11.78 -13.07
C GLN A 334 -15.87 12.61 -12.44
N ARG A 335 -16.16 13.22 -11.29
CA ARG A 335 -15.13 13.91 -10.49
C ARG A 335 -14.08 12.89 -10.04
N LYS A 336 -12.81 13.24 -10.24
CA LYS A 336 -11.67 12.42 -9.80
C LYS A 336 -11.76 12.14 -8.30
N PRO A 337 -11.79 10.86 -7.87
CA PRO A 337 -11.84 10.52 -6.46
C PRO A 337 -10.50 10.82 -5.77
N PRO A 338 -10.49 10.99 -4.43
CA PRO A 338 -9.26 11.24 -3.68
C PRO A 338 -8.30 10.03 -3.70
N TRP A 339 -8.85 8.83 -3.91
CA TRP A 339 -8.14 7.59 -4.20
C TRP A 339 -9.09 6.60 -4.89
N TRP A 340 -8.53 5.62 -5.56
CA TRP A 340 -9.23 4.44 -6.07
C TRP A 340 -8.92 3.21 -5.22
N LEU A 341 -9.75 2.18 -5.37
CA LEU A 341 -9.46 0.85 -4.87
C LEU A 341 -8.97 -0.03 -6.03
N LEU A 342 -7.88 -0.76 -5.79
CA LEU A 342 -7.37 -1.78 -6.69
C LEU A 342 -7.48 -3.14 -6.01
N TYR A 343 -8.26 -4.03 -6.60
CA TYR A 343 -8.40 -5.41 -6.15
C TYR A 343 -7.49 -6.31 -6.97
N PHE A 344 -6.57 -7.02 -6.29
CA PHE A 344 -5.84 -8.14 -6.87
C PHE A 344 -6.79 -9.34 -6.91
N ARG A 345 -7.24 -9.68 -8.11
CA ARG A 345 -8.26 -10.70 -8.34
C ARG A 345 -7.63 -11.92 -9.01
N VAL A 346 -8.21 -13.07 -8.75
CA VAL A 346 -7.89 -14.33 -9.45
C VAL A 346 -9.19 -14.93 -9.96
N LEU A 347 -9.17 -15.40 -11.20
CA LEU A 347 -10.16 -16.33 -11.72
C LEU A 347 -9.73 -17.74 -11.30
N GLY A 348 -10.68 -18.58 -10.90
CA GLY A 348 -10.40 -19.97 -10.52
C GLY A 348 -11.35 -20.96 -11.12
N ALA A 349 -10.83 -22.17 -11.24
CA ALA A 349 -11.58 -23.35 -11.62
C ALA A 349 -11.14 -24.51 -10.71
N VAL A 350 -12.06 -25.25 -10.12
CA VAL A 350 -11.76 -26.46 -9.34
C VAL A 350 -12.57 -27.64 -9.84
N GLN A 351 -11.91 -28.79 -9.99
CA GLN A 351 -12.59 -30.03 -10.33
C GLN A 351 -13.35 -30.59 -9.12
N ARG A 352 -14.65 -30.86 -9.29
CA ARG A 352 -15.43 -31.55 -8.26
C ARG A 352 -14.96 -32.99 -8.10
N GLY A 353 -14.96 -33.45 -6.85
CA GLY A 353 -14.43 -34.77 -6.47
C GLY A 353 -12.95 -34.76 -6.12
N ASP A 354 -12.21 -33.72 -6.49
CA ASP A 354 -10.79 -33.57 -6.13
C ASP A 354 -10.46 -32.10 -5.88
N ALA A 355 -10.54 -31.70 -4.61
CA ALA A 355 -10.30 -30.32 -4.17
C ALA A 355 -8.86 -29.83 -4.42
N SER A 356 -7.91 -30.74 -4.66
CA SER A 356 -6.51 -30.41 -4.92
C SER A 356 -6.26 -29.95 -6.37
N LYS A 357 -7.16 -30.31 -7.28
CA LYS A 357 -7.11 -29.94 -8.70
C LYS A 357 -7.80 -28.62 -8.92
N MET A 358 -7.01 -27.56 -8.80
CA MET A 358 -7.45 -26.19 -8.96
C MET A 358 -6.53 -25.47 -9.94
N VAL A 359 -7.14 -24.77 -10.88
CA VAL A 359 -6.44 -23.86 -11.79
C VAL A 359 -6.83 -22.44 -11.41
N ILE A 360 -5.84 -21.54 -11.40
CA ILE A 360 -6.08 -20.11 -11.20
C ILE A 360 -5.38 -19.29 -12.30
N ARG A 361 -5.95 -18.12 -12.59
CA ARG A 361 -5.38 -17.12 -13.49
C ARG A 361 -5.50 -15.73 -12.87
N PRO A 362 -4.42 -14.95 -12.75
CA PRO A 362 -4.49 -13.56 -12.33
C PRO A 362 -5.42 -12.77 -13.26
N ALA A 363 -6.38 -12.06 -12.67
CA ALA A 363 -7.27 -11.20 -13.43
C ALA A 363 -6.60 -9.85 -13.76
N PRO A 364 -6.98 -9.20 -14.88
CA PRO A 364 -6.52 -7.86 -15.20
C PRO A 364 -6.81 -6.87 -14.07
N LEU A 365 -5.84 -6.00 -13.82
CA LEU A 365 -5.93 -4.96 -12.79
C LEU A 365 -6.94 -3.90 -13.21
N LYS A 366 -7.99 -3.71 -12.40
CA LYS A 366 -9.04 -2.71 -12.65
C LYS A 366 -9.19 -1.81 -11.42
N LEU A 367 -9.19 -0.49 -11.65
CA LEU A 367 -9.50 0.50 -10.63
C LEU A 367 -11.01 0.68 -10.49
N VAL A 368 -11.46 0.80 -9.25
CA VAL A 368 -12.83 1.20 -8.91
C VAL A 368 -12.80 2.44 -8.00
N PRO A 369 -13.84 3.28 -8.01
CA PRO A 369 -13.90 4.45 -7.13
C PRO A 369 -13.85 4.08 -5.65
N ALA A 370 -13.58 5.06 -4.79
CA ALA A 370 -13.61 4.87 -3.34
C ALA A 370 -14.98 4.32 -2.90
N GLY A 371 -14.98 3.19 -2.17
CA GLY A 371 -16.21 2.50 -1.76
C GLY A 371 -16.77 1.51 -2.79
N GLY A 372 -16.19 1.42 -3.99
CA GLY A 372 -16.59 0.45 -5.00
C GLY A 372 -16.33 -1.00 -4.57
N LYS A 373 -17.28 -1.88 -4.87
CA LYS A 373 -17.12 -3.33 -4.73
C LYS A 373 -16.11 -3.87 -5.76
N PRO A 374 -15.53 -5.08 -5.55
CA PRO A 374 -14.74 -5.73 -6.57
C PRO A 374 -15.52 -5.78 -7.90
N PRO A 375 -14.87 -5.46 -9.05
CA PRO A 375 -15.56 -5.50 -10.32
C PRO A 375 -16.02 -6.93 -10.63
N PRO A 376 -17.21 -7.10 -11.24
CA PRO A 376 -17.65 -8.42 -11.72
C PRO A 376 -16.72 -8.90 -12.84
N GLU A 377 -16.72 -10.21 -13.08
CA GLU A 377 -16.00 -10.82 -14.19
C GLU A 377 -16.66 -10.44 -15.51
N ALA A 378 -15.83 -10.01 -16.44
CA ALA A 378 -16.25 -9.71 -17.79
C ALA A 378 -15.86 -10.86 -18.72
N THR A 379 -16.64 -11.07 -19.79
CA THR A 379 -16.44 -12.15 -20.77
C THR A 379 -15.04 -12.12 -21.37
N ASP A 380 -14.58 -10.94 -21.77
CA ASP A 380 -13.25 -10.69 -22.32
C ASP A 380 -12.14 -11.09 -21.34
N GLU A 381 -12.29 -10.75 -20.06
CA GLU A 381 -11.37 -11.11 -18.99
C GLU A 381 -11.27 -12.62 -18.80
N ILE A 382 -12.39 -13.34 -18.84
CA ILE A 382 -12.40 -14.81 -18.73
C ILE A 382 -11.69 -15.44 -19.92
N ILE A 383 -11.96 -14.96 -21.14
CA ILE A 383 -11.35 -15.49 -22.37
C ILE A 383 -9.85 -15.22 -22.39
N GLN A 384 -9.43 -13.98 -22.17
CA GLN A 384 -8.02 -13.56 -22.19
C GLN A 384 -7.19 -14.27 -21.13
N SER A 385 -7.78 -14.64 -19.99
CA SER A 385 -7.08 -15.38 -18.94
C SER A 385 -6.65 -16.78 -19.38
N GLY A 386 -7.27 -17.34 -20.43
CA GLY A 386 -7.07 -18.72 -20.85
C GLY A 386 -7.54 -19.77 -19.84
N ILE A 387 -8.29 -19.41 -18.79
CA ILE A 387 -8.69 -20.39 -17.75
C ILE A 387 -9.53 -21.54 -18.33
N LEU A 388 -10.36 -21.26 -19.33
CA LEU A 388 -11.20 -22.27 -20.00
C LEU A 388 -10.36 -23.27 -20.82
N THR A 389 -9.17 -22.89 -21.29
CA THR A 389 -8.28 -23.81 -22.00
C THR A 389 -7.69 -24.87 -21.07
N SER A 390 -7.71 -24.64 -19.75
CA SER A 390 -7.28 -25.60 -18.73
C SER A 390 -8.41 -26.54 -18.30
N ILE A 391 -9.59 -26.44 -18.92
CA ILE A 391 -10.74 -27.33 -18.71
C ILE A 391 -10.93 -28.17 -19.97
N ALA A 392 -11.16 -29.47 -19.83
CA ALA A 392 -11.45 -30.35 -20.96
C ALA A 392 -12.77 -29.97 -21.62
N ARG A 393 -12.80 -30.01 -22.96
CA ARG A 393 -14.02 -29.77 -23.75
C ARG A 393 -15.15 -30.67 -23.27
N ASN A 394 -16.38 -30.20 -23.42
CA ASN A 394 -17.61 -30.88 -22.98
C ASN A 394 -17.73 -31.10 -21.45
N SER A 395 -16.79 -30.59 -20.63
CA SER A 395 -16.97 -30.57 -19.17
C SER A 395 -18.05 -29.59 -18.76
N THR A 396 -18.83 -29.92 -17.73
CA THR A 396 -19.90 -29.07 -17.20
C THR A 396 -19.31 -28.02 -16.25
N LEU A 397 -19.55 -26.75 -16.53
CA LEU A 397 -19.12 -25.63 -15.69
C LEU A 397 -20.23 -25.26 -14.70
N LEU A 398 -19.86 -25.01 -13.46
CA LEU A 398 -20.74 -24.57 -12.38
C LEU A 398 -20.30 -23.16 -11.96
N ALA A 399 -21.05 -22.14 -12.36
CA ALA A 399 -20.72 -20.73 -12.10
C ALA A 399 -21.65 -20.13 -11.04
N ASP A 400 -21.11 -19.23 -10.20
CA ASP A 400 -21.89 -18.48 -9.21
C ASP A 400 -22.52 -17.22 -9.83
N GLY A 401 -23.75 -17.33 -10.34
CA GLY A 401 -24.60 -16.23 -10.81
C GLY A 401 -24.08 -15.34 -11.96
N CYS A 402 -22.79 -15.39 -12.28
CA CYS A 402 -22.12 -14.52 -13.25
C CYS A 402 -22.28 -15.06 -14.66
N LYS A 403 -23.20 -14.44 -15.42
CA LYS A 403 -23.56 -14.84 -16.79
C LYS A 403 -22.40 -14.75 -17.79
N SER A 404 -21.33 -13.99 -17.47
CA SER A 404 -20.13 -13.87 -18.30
C SER A 404 -19.45 -15.22 -18.56
N TRP A 405 -19.53 -16.18 -17.63
CA TRP A 405 -18.99 -17.53 -17.82
C TRP A 405 -19.68 -18.30 -18.95
N SER A 406 -21.00 -18.16 -19.11
CA SER A 406 -21.73 -18.76 -20.23
C SER A 406 -21.38 -18.11 -21.56
N ALA A 407 -21.25 -16.79 -21.58
CA ALA A 407 -20.85 -16.07 -22.79
C ALA A 407 -19.45 -16.50 -23.23
N ALA A 408 -18.49 -16.53 -22.30
CA ALA A 408 -17.11 -16.93 -22.56
C ALA A 408 -17.02 -18.38 -23.03
N ALA A 409 -17.71 -19.32 -22.36
CA ALA A 409 -17.72 -20.73 -22.73
C ALA A 409 -18.25 -20.98 -24.16
N ARG A 410 -19.27 -20.20 -24.57
CA ARG A 410 -19.82 -20.25 -25.93
C ARG A 410 -18.84 -19.67 -26.95
N GLU A 411 -18.22 -18.54 -26.65
CA GLU A 411 -17.28 -17.86 -27.55
C GLU A 411 -16.03 -18.71 -27.83
N VAL A 412 -15.48 -19.39 -26.81
CA VAL A 412 -14.34 -20.30 -26.98
C VAL A 412 -14.73 -21.70 -27.46
N SER A 413 -16.00 -21.92 -27.81
CA SER A 413 -16.53 -23.21 -28.26
C SER A 413 -16.19 -24.37 -27.31
N HIS A 414 -16.37 -24.17 -26.00
CA HIS A 414 -16.06 -25.18 -24.97
C HIS A 414 -16.88 -26.47 -25.12
N GLY A 415 -18.10 -26.37 -25.67
CA GLY A 415 -19.01 -27.50 -25.93
C GLY A 415 -19.74 -28.06 -24.71
N GLY A 416 -19.27 -27.74 -23.50
CA GLY A 416 -19.90 -28.16 -22.25
C GLY A 416 -21.05 -27.27 -21.78
N ARG A 417 -21.98 -27.84 -20.99
CA ARG A 417 -23.06 -27.08 -20.35
C ARG A 417 -22.51 -26.15 -19.27
N VAL A 418 -23.09 -24.95 -19.15
CA VAL A 418 -22.80 -24.02 -18.05
C VAL A 418 -24.04 -23.87 -17.18
N TRP A 419 -23.89 -24.25 -15.92
CA TRP A 419 -24.94 -24.26 -14.91
C TRP A 419 -24.69 -23.11 -13.95
N HIS A 420 -25.68 -22.25 -13.81
CA HIS A 420 -25.64 -21.15 -12.84
C HIS A 420 -26.33 -21.58 -11.55
N VAL A 421 -25.63 -21.40 -10.44
CA VAL A 421 -26.18 -21.53 -9.09
C VAL A 421 -26.50 -20.12 -8.59
N SER A 422 -27.66 -19.93 -7.94
CA SER A 422 -28.16 -18.61 -7.54
C SER A 422 -28.09 -18.43 -6.03
N HIS A 423 -27.04 -17.80 -5.53
CA HIS A 423 -26.87 -17.51 -4.10
C HIS A 423 -27.91 -16.54 -3.52
N SER A 424 -28.56 -15.72 -4.36
CA SER A 424 -29.59 -14.75 -3.93
C SER A 424 -30.85 -15.38 -3.35
N LYS A 425 -31.10 -16.68 -3.59
CA LYS A 425 -32.25 -17.42 -3.06
C LYS A 425 -31.91 -18.38 -1.92
N ASN A 426 -30.68 -18.31 -1.37
CA ASN A 426 -30.11 -19.35 -0.51
C ASN A 426 -30.07 -20.74 -1.17
N GLU A 427 -30.18 -20.80 -2.50
CA GLU A 427 -29.97 -22.01 -3.29
C GLU A 427 -28.47 -22.19 -3.48
N PHE A 428 -27.79 -22.65 -2.43
CA PHE A 428 -26.36 -22.98 -2.49
C PHE A 428 -26.10 -24.23 -3.33
N VAL A 429 -27.17 -24.95 -3.70
CA VAL A 429 -27.07 -26.22 -4.39
C VAL A 429 -28.25 -26.48 -5.30
N LYS A 430 -27.97 -26.97 -6.51
CA LYS A 430 -28.92 -27.38 -7.52
C LYS A 430 -28.84 -28.90 -7.68
N ARG A 431 -29.96 -29.60 -7.58
CA ARG A 431 -29.99 -31.02 -7.95
C ARG A 431 -29.86 -31.13 -9.47
N SER A 432 -28.92 -31.94 -9.92
CA SER A 432 -28.85 -32.30 -11.33
C SER A 432 -29.93 -33.33 -11.62
N GLU A 433 -30.77 -33.03 -12.63
CA GLU A 433 -31.75 -33.96 -13.18
C GLU A 433 -31.07 -35.23 -13.73
N ASP A 434 -29.84 -35.09 -14.25
CA ASP A 434 -29.12 -36.18 -14.91
C ASP A 434 -28.36 -37.12 -13.96
N CYS A 435 -27.97 -36.64 -12.77
CA CYS A 435 -27.09 -37.42 -11.90
C CYS A 435 -27.51 -37.51 -10.44
N ASN A 436 -28.72 -37.06 -10.10
CA ASN A 436 -29.30 -37.11 -8.73
C ASN A 436 -28.35 -36.58 -7.63
N ARG A 437 -27.39 -35.73 -8.04
CA ARG A 437 -26.36 -35.14 -7.18
C ARG A 437 -26.65 -33.67 -6.94
N ILE A 438 -26.31 -33.26 -5.73
CA ILE A 438 -26.40 -31.90 -5.21
C ILE A 438 -25.15 -31.12 -5.71
N LEU A 439 -25.33 -30.21 -6.67
CA LEU A 439 -24.28 -29.40 -7.32
C LEU A 439 -24.28 -27.94 -6.81
N GLY A 440 -23.17 -27.43 -6.31
CA GLY A 440 -23.02 -26.09 -5.74
C GLY A 440 -21.60 -25.56 -5.94
N THR A 441 -21.28 -24.39 -5.38
CA THR A 441 -19.98 -23.67 -5.55
C THR A 441 -19.14 -23.61 -4.27
N GLN A 442 -19.52 -24.38 -3.23
CA GLN A 442 -18.88 -24.31 -1.90
C GLN A 442 -17.44 -24.84 -1.90
N LEU A 443 -17.05 -25.66 -2.88
CA LEU A 443 -15.71 -26.23 -2.92
C LEU A 443 -14.70 -25.14 -3.25
N LEU A 444 -15.04 -24.31 -4.24
CA LEU A 444 -14.20 -23.20 -4.65
C LEU A 444 -14.06 -22.14 -3.55
N ASP A 445 -15.14 -21.83 -2.81
CA ASP A 445 -15.08 -20.92 -1.65
C ASP A 445 -14.13 -21.37 -0.55
N ARG A 446 -14.14 -22.68 -0.24
CA ARG A 446 -13.18 -23.27 0.70
C ARG A 446 -11.75 -23.13 0.19
N ASN A 447 -11.54 -23.28 -1.10
CA ASN A 447 -10.22 -23.09 -1.72
C ASN A 447 -9.76 -21.62 -1.67
N TRP A 448 -10.69 -20.67 -1.84
CA TRP A 448 -10.42 -19.25 -1.66
C TRP A 448 -9.94 -18.89 -0.27
N GLY A 449 -10.51 -19.52 0.77
CA GLY A 449 -10.03 -19.35 2.14
C GLY A 449 -8.53 -19.62 2.27
N CYS A 450 -8.08 -20.77 1.76
CA CYS A 450 -6.66 -21.14 1.80
C CYS A 450 -5.75 -20.14 1.07
N LEU A 451 -6.11 -19.75 -0.16
CA LEU A 451 -5.30 -18.83 -0.96
C LEU A 451 -5.22 -17.43 -0.32
N LYS A 452 -6.30 -16.96 0.30
CA LYS A 452 -6.34 -15.67 1.01
C LYS A 452 -5.48 -15.69 2.28
N THR A 453 -5.53 -16.77 3.06
CA THR A 453 -4.74 -16.91 4.28
C THR A 453 -3.23 -16.97 4.00
N ALA A 454 -2.85 -17.53 2.85
CA ALA A 454 -1.44 -17.69 2.49
C ALA A 454 -0.69 -16.37 2.26
N VAL A 455 -1.41 -15.33 1.82
CA VAL A 455 -0.83 -14.01 1.56
C VAL A 455 -0.69 -13.23 2.88
N PRO A 456 0.53 -13.04 3.42
CA PRO A 456 0.70 -12.42 4.72
C PRO A 456 0.30 -10.94 4.67
N ALA A 457 -0.32 -10.41 5.73
CA ALA A 457 -0.77 -9.01 5.79
C ALA A 457 0.37 -8.01 5.49
N GLN A 458 1.60 -8.37 5.87
CA GLN A 458 2.80 -7.57 5.63
C GLN A 458 3.34 -7.66 4.19
N ALA A 459 2.84 -8.57 3.35
CA ALA A 459 3.25 -8.64 1.95
C ALA A 459 3.02 -7.29 1.28
N GLN A 460 4.10 -6.71 0.77
CA GLN A 460 4.05 -5.38 0.19
C GLN A 460 3.36 -5.50 -1.17
N SER A 461 2.09 -5.11 -1.22
CA SER A 461 1.31 -5.02 -2.47
C SER A 461 1.89 -4.02 -3.50
N ARG A 462 2.95 -3.30 -3.11
CA ARG A 462 3.69 -2.33 -3.90
C ARG A 462 5.02 -2.89 -4.46
N LYS A 463 5.35 -4.15 -4.23
CA LYS A 463 6.50 -4.83 -4.88
C LYS A 463 5.98 -5.73 -5.99
N LEU A 464 6.64 -5.69 -7.14
CA LEU A 464 6.45 -6.68 -8.20
C LEU A 464 7.22 -7.95 -7.82
N ASP A 465 6.85 -9.06 -8.44
CA ASP A 465 7.73 -10.20 -8.62
C ASP A 465 8.97 -9.80 -9.44
N ASP A 466 9.96 -10.70 -9.47
CA ASP A 466 11.26 -10.41 -10.07
C ASP A 466 11.20 -10.23 -11.60
N GLU A 467 10.14 -10.72 -12.25
CA GLU A 467 9.84 -10.49 -13.67
C GLU A 467 9.19 -9.12 -13.93
N GLY A 468 8.71 -8.43 -12.89
CA GLY A 468 7.98 -7.18 -13.05
C GLY A 468 6.55 -7.35 -13.58
N SER A 469 6.11 -8.59 -13.82
CA SER A 469 4.86 -8.96 -14.48
C SER A 469 3.68 -8.84 -13.53
N HIS A 470 3.87 -9.25 -12.27
CA HIS A 470 2.79 -9.37 -11.32
C HIS A 470 3.16 -8.87 -9.91
N PRO A 471 2.21 -8.34 -9.13
CA PRO A 471 2.40 -8.05 -7.71
C PRO A 471 2.88 -9.28 -6.94
N GLN A 472 3.82 -9.10 -6.00
CA GLN A 472 4.36 -10.14 -5.11
C GLN A 472 3.26 -10.96 -4.38
N VAL A 473 2.05 -10.39 -4.27
CA VAL A 473 0.85 -11.07 -3.78
C VAL A 473 0.63 -12.40 -4.51
N TYR A 474 0.82 -12.45 -5.84
CA TYR A 474 0.58 -13.67 -6.61
C TYR A 474 1.64 -14.74 -6.38
N THR A 475 2.89 -14.39 -6.03
CA THR A 475 3.91 -15.37 -5.63
C THR A 475 3.43 -16.23 -4.46
N TYR A 476 2.82 -15.62 -3.44
CA TYR A 476 2.22 -16.35 -2.31
C TYR A 476 0.99 -17.17 -2.72
N VAL A 477 0.24 -16.73 -3.72
CA VAL A 477 -0.91 -17.49 -4.24
C VAL A 477 -0.42 -18.75 -4.96
N TRP A 478 0.62 -18.65 -5.80
CA TRP A 478 1.22 -19.79 -6.47
C TRP A 478 1.82 -20.79 -5.48
N GLN A 479 2.53 -20.28 -4.49
CA GLN A 479 3.04 -21.08 -3.38
C GLN A 479 1.94 -21.91 -2.70
N ALA A 480 0.83 -21.25 -2.34
CA ALA A 480 -0.29 -21.90 -1.67
C ALA A 480 -0.95 -22.98 -2.53
N LEU A 481 -1.01 -22.76 -3.84
CA LEU A 481 -1.53 -23.73 -4.80
C LEU A 481 -0.66 -24.99 -4.82
N TRP A 482 0.66 -24.84 -4.91
CA TRP A 482 1.59 -25.97 -4.87
C TRP A 482 1.48 -26.73 -3.55
N ARG A 483 1.53 -26.04 -2.41
CA ARG A 483 1.38 -26.65 -1.08
C ARG A 483 0.11 -27.47 -0.94
N LYS A 484 -1.00 -26.95 -1.47
CA LYS A 484 -2.29 -27.63 -1.45
C LYS A 484 -2.28 -28.92 -2.26
N ALA A 485 -1.62 -28.91 -3.42
CA ALA A 485 -1.50 -30.08 -4.28
C ALA A 485 -0.61 -31.16 -3.66
N THR A 486 0.53 -30.76 -3.09
CA THR A 486 1.50 -31.63 -2.42
C THR A 486 0.96 -32.24 -1.13
N GLY A 487 0.17 -31.46 -0.37
CA GLY A 487 -0.29 -31.84 0.94
C GLY A 487 0.80 -31.77 2.02
N HIS A 488 0.39 -31.97 3.28
CA HIS A 488 1.26 -31.72 4.43
C HIS A 488 2.36 -32.76 4.64
N ALA A 489 2.08 -34.03 4.35
CA ALA A 489 2.96 -35.14 4.69
C ALA A 489 4.29 -35.12 3.92
N ASN A 490 4.25 -34.65 2.67
CA ASN A 490 5.41 -34.71 1.76
C ASN A 490 6.09 -33.36 1.55
N LEU A 491 5.54 -32.27 2.10
CA LEU A 491 5.95 -30.90 1.77
C LEU A 491 7.46 -30.64 1.93
N LEU A 492 8.07 -31.13 3.02
CA LEU A 492 9.50 -30.92 3.27
C LEU A 492 10.39 -31.71 2.30
N ARG A 493 9.97 -32.93 1.93
CA ARG A 493 10.70 -33.77 0.98
C ARG A 493 10.60 -33.19 -0.43
N ASP A 494 9.40 -32.83 -0.86
CA ASP A 494 9.17 -32.32 -2.21
C ASP A 494 9.82 -30.94 -2.40
N LEU A 495 9.86 -30.11 -1.35
CA LEU A 495 10.62 -28.87 -1.36
C LEU A 495 12.13 -29.11 -1.52
N GLY A 496 12.65 -30.20 -0.96
CA GLY A 496 14.04 -30.59 -1.15
C GLY A 496 14.34 -31.14 -2.55
N VAL A 497 13.36 -31.71 -3.24
CA VAL A 497 13.45 -32.04 -4.68
C VAL A 497 13.55 -30.75 -5.49
N LEU A 498 12.65 -29.79 -5.27
CA LEU A 498 12.70 -28.48 -5.95
C LEU A 498 14.03 -27.77 -5.74
N ALA A 499 14.56 -27.80 -4.51
CA ALA A 499 15.83 -27.18 -4.16
C ALA A 499 17.04 -27.85 -4.86
N ARG A 500 16.93 -29.12 -5.23
CA ARG A 500 17.97 -29.88 -5.95
C ARG A 500 17.98 -29.56 -7.45
N GLU A 501 16.81 -29.28 -8.01
CA GLU A 501 16.61 -29.02 -9.42
C GLU A 501 16.91 -27.56 -9.81
N ALA A 502 17.02 -26.66 -8.83
CA ALA A 502 17.34 -25.24 -8.98
C ALA A 502 18.84 -24.92 -8.93
#